data_AF-E3ZP97-F1
#
_entry.id   AF-E3ZP97-F1
#
_cell.length_a   1.000
_cell.length_b   1.000
_cell.length_c   1.000
_cell.angle_alpha   90.00
_cell.angle_beta   90.00
_cell.angle_gamma   90.00
#
_symmetry.space_group_name_H-M   'P 1'
#
loop_
_entity.id
_entity.type
_entity.pdbx_description
1 polymer ?
#
loop_
_entity_poly.entity_id
_entity_poly.type
_entity_poly.pdbx_seq_one_letter_code
_entity_poly.pdbx_strand_id
1 'polypeptide(L)'
;MDTFEDINSLDELAKILKTSKKILTYILYKKKVENSYTTFSVHKKSGGQRNINVPSKELKDVQRNIVKVILTQQNIFQFKNNIKSNISHAFTKDKSIITNAEIHKINVLFLI
;
A
#
# COMPACT_ATOMS: atom_id res chain seq x y z
N MET A 1 6.66 0.91 20.01
CA MET A 1 5.87 0.38 18.88
C MET A 1 6.88 0.07 17.81
N ASP A 2 7.08 -1.22 17.53
CA ASP A 2 8.25 -1.71 16.81
C ASP A 2 8.30 -1.11 15.40
N THR A 3 9.38 -0.40 15.11
CA THR A 3 9.69 0.19 13.81
C THR A 3 10.40 -0.82 12.91
N PHE A 4 10.41 -0.61 11.59
CA PHE A 4 11.09 -1.53 10.65
C PHE A 4 12.61 -1.53 10.86
N GLU A 5 13.14 -0.48 11.50
CA GLU A 5 14.56 -0.27 11.77
C GLU A 5 15.17 -1.37 12.64
N ASP A 6 14.37 -2.05 13.47
CA ASP A 6 14.85 -3.02 14.45
C ASP A 6 14.58 -4.48 14.08
N ILE A 7 14.11 -4.76 12.86
CA ILE A 7 13.80 -6.14 12.43
C ILE A 7 15.09 -6.84 12.00
N ASN A 8 15.55 -7.78 12.82
CA ASN A 8 16.76 -8.58 12.57
C ASN A 8 16.46 -10.08 12.41
N SER A 9 15.22 -10.50 12.65
CA SER A 9 14.83 -11.90 12.50
C SER A 9 13.48 -12.09 11.80
N LEU A 10 13.28 -13.28 11.21
CA LEU A 10 11.99 -13.67 10.63
C LEU A 10 10.89 -13.76 11.70
N ASP A 11 11.25 -14.07 12.95
CA ASP A 11 10.31 -14.12 14.08
C ASP A 11 9.81 -12.73 14.47
N GLU A 12 10.70 -11.73 14.50
CA GLU A 12 10.31 -10.31 14.69
C GLU A 12 9.44 -9.82 13.55
N LEU A 13 9.80 -10.14 12.30
CA LEU A 13 8.99 -9.78 11.14
C LEU A 13 7.58 -10.40 11.24
N ALA A 14 7.48 -11.67 11.63
CA ALA A 14 6.21 -12.36 11.82
C ALA A 14 5.34 -11.67 12.87
N LYS A 15 5.93 -11.27 14.01
CA LYS A 15 5.25 -10.54 15.08
C LYS A 15 4.71 -9.19 14.59
N ILE A 16 5.54 -8.39 13.93
CA ILE A 16 5.18 -7.06 13.43
C ILE A 16 4.08 -7.16 12.37
N LEU A 17 4.21 -8.11 11.44
CA LEU A 17 3.21 -8.37 10.41
C LEU A 17 1.98 -9.10 10.94
N LYS A 18 1.92 -9.45 12.23
CA LYS A 18 0.81 -10.19 12.85
C LYS A 18 0.42 -11.43 12.04
N THR A 19 1.44 -12.17 11.58
CA THR A 19 1.28 -13.38 10.78
C THR A 19 2.19 -14.48 11.33
N SER A 20 1.94 -15.73 10.94
CA SER A 20 2.81 -16.82 11.40
C SER A 20 4.10 -16.88 10.57
N LYS A 21 5.23 -17.16 11.24
CA LYS A 21 6.50 -17.47 10.58
C LYS A 21 6.33 -18.60 9.56
N LYS A 22 5.54 -19.62 9.88
CA LYS A 22 5.21 -20.73 8.96
C LYS A 22 4.66 -20.23 7.62
N ILE A 23 3.72 -19.29 7.64
CA ILE A 23 3.15 -18.70 6.41
C ILE A 23 4.23 -17.95 5.63
N LEU A 24 5.04 -17.12 6.30
CA LEU A 24 6.11 -16.38 5.66
C LEU A 24 7.14 -17.31 5.02
N THR A 25 7.66 -18.29 5.77
CA THR A 25 8.61 -19.29 5.26
C THR A 25 8.02 -20.10 4.11
N TYR A 26 6.75 -20.49 4.21
CA TYR A 26 6.08 -21.23 3.15
C TYR A 26 5.98 -20.41 1.87
N ILE A 27 5.54 -19.16 1.95
CA ILE A 27 5.44 -18.26 0.79
C ILE A 27 6.82 -18.01 0.19
N LEU A 28 7.84 -17.75 1.00
CA LEU A 28 9.18 -17.39 0.53
C LEU A 28 9.92 -18.56 -0.11
N TYR A 29 9.92 -19.73 0.53
CA TYR A 29 10.83 -20.83 0.16
C TYR A 29 10.15 -22.01 -0.50
N LYS A 30 8.89 -22.32 -0.16
CA LYS A 30 8.20 -23.50 -0.68
C LYS A 30 7.30 -23.17 -1.86
N LYS A 31 6.33 -22.28 -1.66
CA LYS A 31 5.40 -21.86 -2.71
C LYS A 31 6.08 -20.93 -3.70
N LYS A 32 6.94 -20.03 -3.19
CA LYS A 32 7.49 -18.87 -3.90
C LYS A 32 6.42 -17.85 -4.28
N VAL A 33 6.84 -16.58 -4.38
CA VAL A 33 5.92 -15.44 -4.55
C VAL A 33 5.29 -15.45 -5.93
N GLU A 34 6.05 -15.81 -6.96
CA GLU A 34 5.62 -15.90 -8.35
C GLU A 34 4.48 -16.91 -8.55
N ASN A 35 4.48 -18.02 -7.81
CA ASN A 35 3.42 -19.04 -7.87
C ASN A 35 2.23 -18.71 -6.95
N SER A 36 2.24 -17.54 -6.32
CA SER A 36 1.18 -17.07 -5.43
C SER A 36 0.23 -16.10 -6.12
N TYR A 37 0.25 -16.03 -7.46
CA TYR A 37 -0.64 -15.21 -8.26
C TYR A 37 -1.44 -16.04 -9.27
N THR A 38 -2.69 -15.65 -9.49
CA THR A 38 -3.50 -16.11 -10.62
C THR A 38 -3.75 -14.95 -11.57
N THR A 39 -3.65 -15.21 -12.87
CA THR A 39 -3.79 -14.17 -13.91
C THR A 39 -5.09 -14.38 -14.67
N PHE A 40 -5.83 -13.30 -14.90
CA PHE A 40 -6.94 -13.27 -15.85
C PHE A 40 -6.99 -11.93 -16.60
N SER A 41 -7.67 -11.88 -17.73
CA SER A 41 -7.80 -10.66 -18.53
C SER A 41 -9.22 -10.07 -18.45
N VAL A 42 -9.29 -8.74 -18.49
CA VAL A 42 -10.54 -7.98 -18.60
C VAL A 42 -10.43 -6.95 -19.71
N HIS A 43 -11.53 -6.68 -20.41
CA HIS A 43 -11.56 -5.66 -21.46
C HIS A 43 -11.45 -4.25 -20.85
N LYS A 44 -10.61 -3.39 -21.43
CA LYS A 44 -10.53 -1.98 -21.04
C LYS A 44 -11.63 -1.20 -21.74
N LYS A 45 -12.13 -0.14 -21.09
CA LYS A 45 -13.07 0.82 -21.69
C LYS A 45 -12.49 1.51 -22.93
N SER A 46 -11.19 1.78 -22.94
CA SER A 46 -10.47 2.38 -24.07
C SER A 46 -10.08 1.39 -25.18
N GLY A 47 -10.55 0.13 -25.12
CA GLY A 47 -10.16 -0.93 -26.03
C GLY A 47 -8.92 -1.71 -25.59
N GLY A 48 -8.77 -2.93 -26.08
CA GLY A 48 -7.74 -3.88 -25.67
C GLY A 48 -8.01 -4.55 -24.32
N GLN A 49 -7.05 -5.36 -23.85
CA GLN A 49 -7.16 -6.15 -22.62
C GLN A 49 -6.25 -5.61 -21.50
N ARG A 50 -6.66 -5.83 -20.25
CA ARG A 50 -5.87 -5.62 -19.04
C ARG A 50 -5.71 -6.95 -18.33
N ASN A 51 -4.47 -7.38 -18.14
CA ASN A 51 -4.16 -8.54 -17.32
C ASN A 51 -4.18 -8.14 -15.84
N ILE A 52 -4.89 -8.91 -15.03
CA ILE A 52 -5.03 -8.75 -13.59
C ILE A 52 -4.32 -9.93 -12.93
N ASN A 53 -3.33 -9.62 -12.08
CA ASN A 53 -2.64 -10.60 -11.25
C ASN A 53 -3.23 -10.55 -9.84
N VAL A 54 -3.96 -11.59 -9.46
CA VAL A 54 -4.59 -11.69 -8.13
C VAL A 54 -3.71 -12.52 -7.21
N PRO A 55 -3.26 -11.98 -6.07
CA PRO A 55 -2.52 -12.75 -5.09
C PRO A 55 -3.42 -13.78 -4.41
N SER A 56 -2.84 -14.91 -3.99
CA SER A 56 -3.52 -15.86 -3.11
C SER A 56 -3.89 -15.18 -1.79
N LYS A 57 -4.87 -15.75 -1.09
CA LYS A 57 -5.38 -15.16 0.16
C LYS A 57 -4.25 -14.92 1.17
N GLU A 58 -3.34 -15.89 1.32
CA GLU A 58 -2.22 -15.80 2.24
C GLU A 58 -1.27 -14.67 1.88
N LEU A 59 -0.89 -14.56 0.59
CA LEU A 59 -0.01 -13.49 0.13
C LEU A 59 -0.67 -12.12 0.27
N LYS A 60 -1.97 -12.02 -0.05
CA LYS A 60 -2.76 -10.80 0.08
C LYS A 60 -2.79 -10.30 1.53
N ASP A 61 -2.98 -11.20 2.49
CA ASP A 61 -3.04 -10.83 3.90
C ASP A 61 -1.68 -10.36 4.42
N VAL A 62 -0.59 -11.03 4.02
CA VAL A 62 0.78 -10.56 4.31
C VAL A 62 1.02 -9.17 3.72
N GLN A 63 0.68 -8.94 2.45
CA GLN A 63 0.83 -7.64 1.78
C GLN A 63 0.05 -6.53 2.48
N ARG A 64 -1.20 -6.80 2.90
CA ARG A 64 -2.02 -5.84 3.64
C ARG A 64 -1.39 -5.47 4.98
N ASN A 65 -0.83 -6.45 5.70
CA ASN A 65 -0.19 -6.19 6.97
C ASN A 65 1.10 -5.37 6.78
N ILE A 66 1.89 -5.66 5.74
CA ILE A 66 3.05 -4.84 5.36
C ILE A 66 2.62 -3.40 5.12
N VAL A 67 1.60 -3.16 4.29
CA VAL A 67 1.10 -1.81 3.98
C VAL A 67 0.65 -1.08 5.25
N LYS A 68 -0.07 -1.75 6.16
CA LYS A 68 -0.49 -1.14 7.44
C LYS A 68 0.68 -0.66 8.27
N VAL A 69 1.73 -1.49 8.40
CA VAL A 69 2.92 -1.13 9.18
C VAL A 69 3.65 0.04 8.52
N ILE A 70 3.89 -0.02 7.20
CA ILE A 70 4.56 1.06 6.46
C ILE A 70 3.81 2.38 6.59
N LEU A 71 2.50 2.39 6.33
CA LEU A 71 1.69 3.62 6.43
C LEU A 71 1.67 4.19 7.84
N THR A 72 1.65 3.32 8.86
CA THR A 72 1.71 3.76 10.25
C THR A 72 3.02 4.47 10.56
N GLN A 73 4.15 3.90 10.13
CA GLN A 73 5.47 4.51 10.33
C GLN A 73 5.62 5.80 9.53
N GLN A 74 5.14 5.81 8.28
CA GLN A 74 5.14 7.00 7.45
C GLN A 74 4.33 8.15 8.09
N ASN A 75 3.20 7.85 8.73
CA ASN A 75 2.40 8.84 9.45
C ASN A 75 3.12 9.37 10.69
N ILE A 76 3.76 8.48 11.47
CA ILE A 76 4.56 8.88 12.64
C ILE A 76 5.72 9.79 12.21
N PHE A 77 6.44 9.41 11.14
CA PHE A 77 7.55 10.19 10.61
C PHE A 77 7.09 11.57 10.12
N GLN A 78 6.01 11.63 9.34
CA GLN A 78 5.46 12.91 8.86
C GLN A 78 5.02 13.80 10.02
N PHE A 79 4.34 13.24 11.02
CA PHE A 79 3.91 13.97 12.21
C PHE A 79 5.09 14.54 12.99
N LYS A 80 6.11 13.72 13.30
CA LYS A 80 7.31 14.16 14.04
C LYS A 80 8.08 15.28 13.33
N ASN A 81 8.11 15.25 12.00
CA ASN A 81 8.84 16.23 11.19
C ASN A 81 7.97 17.39 10.68
N ASN A 82 6.71 17.49 11.12
CA ASN A 82 5.74 18.49 10.65
C ASN A 82 5.58 18.53 9.10
N ILE A 83 5.74 17.38 8.44
CA ILE A 83 5.66 17.27 6.98
C ILE A 83 4.18 17.19 6.57
N LYS A 84 3.74 18.15 5.73
CA LYS A 84 2.44 18.14 5.08
C LYS A 84 2.62 17.95 3.58
N SER A 85 2.38 16.73 3.07
CA SER A 85 2.44 16.48 1.63
C SER A 85 1.11 16.80 0.95
N ASN A 86 1.12 17.72 0.00
CA ASN A 86 -0.03 18.01 -0.88
C ASN A 86 0.20 17.56 -2.34
N ILE A 87 1.22 16.72 -2.55
CA ILE A 87 1.68 16.33 -3.90
C ILE A 87 0.81 15.22 -4.49
N SER A 88 0.43 14.24 -3.66
CA SER A 88 -0.41 13.12 -4.09
C SER A 88 -1.71 13.05 -3.27
N HIS A 89 -2.80 12.81 -3.98
CA HIS A 89 -4.12 12.54 -3.42
C HIS A 89 -4.59 11.11 -3.67
N ALA A 90 -4.06 10.46 -4.71
CA ALA A 90 -4.43 9.08 -5.03
C ALA A 90 -3.94 8.12 -3.92
N PHE A 91 -4.79 7.14 -3.59
CA PHE A 91 -4.50 6.07 -2.62
C PHE A 91 -4.04 6.55 -1.23
N THR A 92 -4.31 7.81 -0.89
CA THR A 92 -3.93 8.41 0.38
C THR A 92 -5.14 8.49 1.30
N LYS A 93 -4.96 8.13 2.58
CA LYS A 93 -6.03 8.20 3.56
C LYS A 93 -6.55 9.63 3.68
N ASP A 94 -7.87 9.78 3.80
CA ASP A 94 -8.55 11.07 3.97
C ASP A 94 -8.36 12.05 2.78
N LYS A 95 -7.86 11.56 1.63
CA LYS A 95 -7.79 12.31 0.37
C LYS A 95 -8.67 11.66 -0.69
N SER A 96 -9.16 12.48 -1.60
CA SER A 96 -10.03 12.04 -2.69
C SER A 96 -9.73 12.81 -3.97
N ILE A 97 -10.39 12.41 -5.06
CA ILE A 97 -10.36 13.17 -6.31
C ILE A 97 -10.93 14.59 -6.13
N ILE A 98 -11.86 14.77 -5.19
CA ILE A 98 -12.46 16.06 -4.88
C ILE A 98 -11.42 16.97 -4.23
N THR A 99 -10.71 16.49 -3.19
CA THR A 99 -9.68 17.30 -2.52
C THR A 99 -8.52 17.64 -3.45
N ASN A 100 -8.23 16.79 -4.44
CA ASN A 100 -7.26 17.09 -5.50
C ASN A 100 -7.77 18.15 -6.47
N ALA A 101 -9.06 18.16 -6.81
CA ALA A 101 -9.62 19.16 -7.69
C ALA A 101 -9.73 20.54 -7.02
N GLU A 102 -9.99 20.59 -5.71
CA GLU A 102 -10.13 21.85 -4.95
C GLU A 102 -8.91 22.75 -5.04
N ILE A 103 -7.70 22.18 -4.97
CA ILE A 103 -6.46 22.96 -5.10
C ILE A 103 -6.26 23.53 -6.51
N HIS A 104 -6.97 23.00 -7.51
CA HIS A 104 -6.93 23.44 -8.90
C HIS A 104 -8.16 24.27 -9.29
N LYS A 105 -9.07 24.56 -8.35
CA LYS A 105 -10.11 25.56 -8.58
C LYS A 105 -9.41 26.92 -8.65
N ILE A 106 -9.36 27.51 -9.84
CA ILE A 106 -9.01 28.92 -10.01
C ILE A 106 -10.03 29.74 -9.22
N ASN A 107 -9.57 30.51 -8.24
CA ASN A 107 -10.35 31.60 -7.67
C ASN A 107 -10.48 32.68 -8.75
N VAL A 108 -11.56 32.69 -9.53
CA VAL A 108 -11.95 33.82 -10.39
C VAL A 108 -12.58 34.91 -9.51
N LEU A 109 -11.85 35.34 -8.46
CA LEU A 109 -12.27 36.41 -7.56
C LEU A 109 -11.11 37.41 -7.37
N PHE A 110 -10.55 37.87 -8.48
CA PHE A 110 -9.69 39.04 -8.57
C PHE A 110 -9.73 39.50 -10.04
N LEU A 111 -10.85 40.10 -10.44
CA LEU A 111 -11.04 40.92 -11.67
C LEU A 111 -12.54 41.27 -11.78
N ILE A 112 -13.05 42.08 -10.85
CA ILE A 112 -14.16 43.01 -11.06
C ILE A 112 -13.80 44.30 -10.34
#